data_AF-A0A1B2HM77-F1
#
_entry.id   AF-A0A1B2HM77-F1
#
_cell.length_a   1.000
_cell.length_b   1.000
_cell.length_c   1.000
_cell.angle_alpha   90.00
_cell.angle_beta   90.00
_cell.angle_gamma   90.00
#
_symmetry.space_group_name_H-M   'P 1'
#
loop_
_entity.id
_entity.type
_entity.pdbx_description
1 polymer ?
#
loop_
_entity_poly.entity_id
_entity_poly.type
_entity_poly.pdbx_seq_one_letter_code
_entity_poly.pdbx_strand_id
1 'polypeptide(L)'
;MSAALVAALRSAPVPRPALLVSGGTREPGLDDDLQISLWTCYRLRTRGFDDAHPAWDDHPALAQFLSALEARWERGLRSLRETTPAVVLDGTGAAELRKHHAFWHPRREMRSALRDIHGDAYGSRDERTHSVLFTVTLRDLDCGTGVDEMPAPTLALANALSLFGLHQRLVGALVGFLTAVDTIGGDPFAQLLPVQCPPDDVRLGFTACHELHARLVQHVHAACESGRSSLRGRWLLPHARVNVGC
;
A
#
# COMPACT_ATOMS: atom_id res chain seq x y z
N MET A 1 0.75 -0.39 -18.31
CA MET A 1 1.85 -1.07 -17.59
C MET A 1 1.33 -2.25 -16.79
N SER A 2 0.37 -2.07 -15.89
CA SER A 2 -0.21 -3.12 -15.03
C SER A 2 -0.82 -4.27 -15.83
N ALA A 3 -1.60 -3.97 -16.88
CA ALA A 3 -2.18 -4.99 -17.76
C ALA A 3 -1.10 -5.83 -18.47
N ALA A 4 0.01 -5.20 -18.90
CA ALA A 4 1.12 -5.89 -19.53
C ALA A 4 1.91 -6.74 -18.53
N LEU A 5 2.09 -6.24 -17.30
CA LEU A 5 2.67 -7.00 -16.19
C LEU A 5 1.84 -8.27 -15.91
N VAL A 6 0.53 -8.13 -15.70
CA VAL A 6 -0.37 -9.27 -15.43
C VAL A 6 -0.33 -10.29 -16.57
N ALA A 7 -0.35 -9.82 -17.83
CA ALA A 7 -0.24 -10.72 -18.98
C ALA A 7 1.10 -11.48 -19.00
N ALA A 8 2.20 -10.81 -18.68
CA ALA A 8 3.54 -11.43 -18.63
C ALA A 8 3.65 -12.47 -17.51
N LEU A 9 3.08 -12.19 -16.34
CA LEU A 9 3.14 -13.07 -15.16
C LEU A 9 2.47 -14.43 -15.39
N ARG A 10 1.47 -14.51 -16.27
CA ARG A 10 0.72 -15.75 -16.58
C ARG A 10 1.49 -16.75 -17.44
N SER A 11 2.62 -16.35 -18.00
CA SER A 11 3.46 -17.18 -18.86
C SER A 11 4.86 -17.33 -18.27
N ALA A 12 5.58 -18.38 -18.66
CA ALA A 12 6.98 -18.52 -18.29
C ALA A 12 7.78 -17.27 -18.75
N PRO A 13 8.64 -16.69 -17.90
CA PRO A 13 9.47 -15.58 -18.29
C PRO A 13 10.44 -16.04 -19.39
N VAL A 14 10.56 -15.22 -20.43
CA VAL A 14 11.70 -15.32 -21.36
C VAL A 14 12.98 -14.86 -20.65
N PRO A 15 14.19 -15.23 -21.10
CA PRO A 15 15.43 -14.91 -20.40
C PRO A 15 15.66 -13.41 -20.12
N ARG A 16 15.07 -12.53 -20.94
CA ARG A 16 15.10 -11.07 -20.76
C ARG A 16 13.71 -10.48 -21.03
N PRO A 17 12.80 -10.53 -20.04
CA PRO A 17 11.45 -10.03 -20.24
C PRO A 17 11.47 -8.49 -20.27
N ALA A 18 10.74 -7.90 -21.21
CA ALA A 18 10.66 -6.46 -21.37
C ALA A 18 9.56 -5.87 -20.46
N LEU A 19 9.81 -5.84 -19.14
CA LEU A 19 8.95 -5.14 -18.19
C LEU A 19 9.22 -3.64 -18.25
N LEU A 20 8.38 -2.88 -18.95
CA LEU A 20 8.56 -1.46 -19.17
C LEU A 20 7.90 -0.61 -18.07
N VAL A 21 8.69 0.25 -17.44
CA VAL A 21 8.17 1.26 -16.51
C VAL A 21 7.74 2.50 -17.28
N SER A 22 6.45 2.81 -17.23
CA SER A 22 5.95 4.09 -17.75
C SER A 22 6.30 5.22 -16.78
N GLY A 23 6.81 6.33 -17.33
CA GLY A 23 6.97 7.57 -16.57
C GLY A 23 5.64 8.16 -16.09
N GLY A 24 4.53 7.82 -16.77
CA GLY A 24 3.19 8.35 -16.51
C GLY A 24 3.11 9.88 -16.70
N THR A 25 1.88 10.40 -16.83
CA THR A 25 1.64 11.85 -16.84
C THR A 25 0.88 12.31 -15.60
N ARG A 26 0.34 11.38 -14.82
CA ARG A 26 -0.37 11.65 -13.57
C ARG A 26 0.60 11.65 -12.39
N GLU A 27 0.19 12.38 -11.36
CA GLU A 27 0.82 12.31 -10.06
C GLU A 27 0.85 10.85 -9.57
N PRO A 28 1.97 10.36 -9.00
CA PRO A 28 2.12 8.96 -8.63
C PRO A 28 0.98 8.38 -7.77
N GLY A 29 0.43 9.14 -6.81
CA GLY A 29 -0.66 8.67 -5.94
C GLY A 29 -2.02 8.55 -6.62
N LEU A 30 -2.15 9.12 -7.83
CA LEU A 30 -3.36 9.13 -8.66
C LEU A 30 -3.15 8.36 -9.98
N ASP A 31 -1.98 7.75 -10.16
CA ASP A 31 -1.65 6.94 -11.34
C ASP A 31 -2.02 5.48 -11.08
N ASP A 32 -3.15 5.09 -11.66
CA ASP A 32 -3.74 3.75 -11.56
C ASP A 32 -2.80 2.65 -12.03
N ASP A 33 -2.10 2.92 -13.12
CA ASP A 33 -1.23 1.96 -13.76
C ASP A 33 0.01 1.70 -12.89
N LEU A 34 0.52 2.76 -12.25
CA LEU A 34 1.58 2.67 -11.24
C LEU A 34 1.11 1.93 -9.98
N GLN A 35 -0.02 2.34 -9.38
CA GLN A 35 -0.46 1.81 -8.10
C GLN A 35 -0.88 0.34 -8.19
N ILE A 36 -1.53 -0.08 -9.27
CA ILE A 36 -1.83 -1.50 -9.50
C ILE A 36 -0.54 -2.29 -9.70
N SER A 37 0.42 -1.77 -10.48
CA SER A 37 1.69 -2.49 -10.72
C SER A 37 2.51 -2.67 -9.45
N LEU A 38 2.63 -1.62 -8.62
CA LEU A 38 3.29 -1.67 -7.31
C LEU A 38 2.64 -2.74 -6.43
N TRP A 39 1.31 -2.70 -6.34
CA TRP A 39 0.57 -3.62 -5.52
C TRP A 39 0.76 -5.07 -5.97
N THR A 40 0.70 -5.32 -7.27
CA THR A 40 0.95 -6.65 -7.86
C THR A 40 2.35 -7.15 -7.49
N CYS A 41 3.37 -6.32 -7.64
CA CYS A 41 4.74 -6.69 -7.27
C CYS A 41 4.91 -6.93 -5.77
N TYR A 42 4.30 -6.10 -4.91
CA TYR A 42 4.33 -6.30 -3.47
C TYR A 42 3.66 -7.61 -3.06
N ARG A 43 2.51 -7.93 -3.66
CA ARG A 43 1.80 -9.17 -3.36
C ARG A 43 2.55 -10.41 -3.86
N LEU A 44 3.18 -10.36 -5.04
CA LEU A 44 4.07 -11.43 -5.50
C LEU A 44 5.18 -11.70 -4.48
N ARG A 45 5.81 -10.64 -3.96
CA ARG A 45 6.93 -10.76 -3.02
C ARG A 45 6.54 -11.36 -1.67
N THR A 46 5.29 -11.22 -1.24
CA THR A 46 4.85 -11.66 0.10
C THR A 46 3.97 -12.91 0.09
N ARG A 47 3.30 -13.21 -1.02
CA ARG A 47 2.31 -14.29 -1.14
C ARG A 47 2.26 -15.03 -2.46
N GLY A 48 2.50 -14.35 -3.59
CA GLY A 48 2.25 -14.93 -4.92
C GLY A 48 0.81 -14.75 -5.41
N PHE A 49 0.52 -15.36 -6.57
CA PHE A 49 -0.81 -15.42 -7.19
C PHE A 49 -1.02 -16.83 -7.76
N ASP A 50 -2.25 -17.35 -7.67
CA ASP A 50 -2.59 -18.68 -8.20
C ASP A 50 -2.39 -18.78 -9.72
N ASP A 51 -2.58 -17.68 -10.45
CA ASP A 51 -2.47 -17.60 -11.91
C ASP A 51 -1.10 -17.08 -12.40
N ALA A 52 -0.17 -16.79 -11.49
CA ALA A 52 1.20 -16.45 -11.87
C ALA A 52 2.02 -17.72 -12.14
N HIS A 53 2.83 -17.68 -13.20
CA HIS A 53 3.72 -18.78 -13.53
C HIS A 53 4.88 -18.85 -12.51
N PRO A 54 5.17 -20.03 -11.91
CA PRO A 54 6.08 -20.16 -10.76
C PRO A 54 7.54 -19.76 -11.07
N ALA A 55 7.95 -19.83 -12.34
CA ALA A 55 9.28 -19.37 -12.75
C ALA A 55 9.53 -17.85 -12.55
N TRP A 56 8.53 -17.08 -12.13
CA TRP A 56 8.68 -15.69 -11.76
C TRP A 56 9.16 -15.46 -10.31
N ASP A 57 9.04 -16.43 -9.40
CA ASP A 57 9.20 -16.23 -7.94
C ASP A 57 10.50 -15.51 -7.55
N ASP A 58 11.61 -15.89 -8.19
CA ASP A 58 12.95 -15.29 -7.95
C ASP A 58 13.52 -14.61 -9.19
N HIS A 59 12.68 -14.29 -10.19
CA HIS A 59 13.18 -13.76 -11.45
C HIS A 59 13.68 -12.31 -11.29
N PRO A 60 14.96 -12.01 -11.59
CA PRO A 60 15.59 -10.72 -11.26
C PRO A 60 14.94 -9.51 -11.96
N ALA A 61 14.32 -9.73 -13.12
CA ALA A 61 13.59 -8.67 -13.81
C ALA A 61 12.42 -8.09 -13.00
N LEU A 62 11.75 -8.88 -12.14
CA LEU A 62 10.71 -8.36 -11.25
C LEU A 62 11.28 -7.46 -10.16
N ALA A 63 12.42 -7.83 -9.58
CA ALA A 63 13.10 -6.99 -8.59
C ALA A 63 13.56 -5.66 -9.21
N GLN A 64 14.12 -5.70 -10.43
CA GLN A 64 14.51 -4.50 -11.16
C GLN A 64 13.31 -3.61 -11.50
N PHE A 65 12.22 -4.21 -11.98
CA PHE A 65 10.98 -3.51 -12.29
C PHE A 65 10.37 -2.86 -11.04
N LEU A 66 10.24 -3.61 -9.94
CA LEU A 66 9.75 -3.08 -8.66
C LEU A 66 10.62 -1.92 -8.16
N SER A 67 11.95 -2.05 -8.19
CA SER A 67 12.86 -0.97 -7.74
C SER A 67 12.62 0.33 -8.52
N ALA A 68 12.36 0.26 -9.82
CA ALA A 68 12.05 1.43 -10.64
C ALA A 68 10.66 2.03 -10.31
N LEU A 69 9.64 1.20 -10.04
CA LEU A 69 8.34 1.67 -9.56
C LEU A 69 8.46 2.34 -8.19
N GLU A 70 9.18 1.73 -7.25
CA GLU A 70 9.41 2.25 -5.90
C GLU A 70 10.16 3.58 -5.93
N ALA A 71 11.18 3.72 -6.77
CA ALA A 71 11.89 4.98 -6.94
C ALA A 71 10.97 6.09 -7.45
N ARG A 72 10.04 5.77 -8.37
CA ARG A 72 9.01 6.72 -8.82
C ARG A 72 8.03 7.05 -7.69
N TRP A 73 7.60 6.04 -6.93
CA TRP A 73 6.63 6.20 -5.86
C TRP A 73 7.16 7.02 -4.70
N GLU A 74 8.37 6.70 -4.21
CA GLU A 74 9.02 7.41 -3.13
C GLU A 74 9.28 8.88 -3.47
N ARG A 75 9.70 9.18 -4.71
CA ARG A 75 9.82 10.57 -5.15
C ARG A 75 8.49 11.32 -5.05
N GLY A 76 7.39 10.65 -5.41
CA GLY A 76 6.04 11.18 -5.23
C GLY A 76 5.74 11.45 -3.76
N LEU A 77 5.94 10.47 -2.88
CA LEU A 77 5.72 10.59 -1.44
C LEU A 77 6.54 11.73 -0.81
N ARG A 78 7.81 11.87 -1.18
CA ARG A 78 8.68 12.95 -0.69
C ARG A 78 8.30 14.34 -1.20
N SER A 79 7.53 14.41 -2.28
CA SER A 79 7.00 15.67 -2.82
C SER A 79 5.66 16.08 -2.21
N LEU A 80 5.01 15.18 -1.46
CA LEU A 80 3.73 15.46 -0.81
C LEU A 80 3.86 16.60 0.20
N ARG A 81 2.78 17.36 0.30
CA ARG A 81 2.56 18.42 1.29
C ARG A 81 1.14 18.25 1.79
N GLU A 82 0.90 18.46 3.08
CA GLU A 82 -0.44 18.46 3.68
C GLU A 82 -1.26 19.63 3.10
N THR A 83 -1.87 19.39 1.94
CA THR A 83 -2.49 20.42 1.11
C THR A 83 -3.88 20.03 0.66
N THR A 84 -4.23 18.75 0.78
CA THR A 84 -5.57 18.27 0.48
C THR A 84 -6.58 18.75 1.51
N PRO A 85 -7.62 19.51 1.13
CA PRO A 85 -8.65 19.98 2.05
C PRO A 85 -9.37 18.85 2.78
N ALA A 86 -9.62 19.04 4.08
CA ALA A 86 -10.45 18.13 4.87
C ALA A 86 -11.89 18.11 4.32
N VAL A 87 -12.42 16.91 4.12
CA VAL A 87 -13.81 16.68 3.68
C VAL A 87 -14.52 15.83 4.73
N VAL A 88 -15.73 16.26 5.10
CA VAL A 88 -16.60 15.52 6.04
C VAL A 88 -17.53 14.63 5.23
N LEU A 89 -17.48 13.33 5.50
CA LEU A 89 -18.37 12.35 4.86
C LEU A 89 -19.71 12.28 5.59
N ASP A 90 -20.79 12.15 4.83
CA ASP A 90 -22.10 11.77 5.35
C ASP A 90 -22.16 10.27 5.66
N GLY A 91 -23.30 9.78 6.15
CA GLY A 91 -23.46 8.35 6.49
C GLY A 91 -23.24 7.41 5.29
N THR A 92 -23.61 7.87 4.09
CA THR A 92 -23.40 7.13 2.83
C THR A 92 -21.93 7.07 2.48
N GLY A 93 -21.23 8.22 2.51
CA GLY A 93 -19.80 8.33 2.28
C GLY A 93 -18.98 7.51 3.27
N ALA A 94 -19.34 7.51 4.56
CA ALA A 94 -18.68 6.68 5.57
C ALA A 94 -18.89 5.18 5.34
N ALA A 95 -20.08 4.77 4.88
CA ALA A 95 -20.34 3.38 4.46
C ALA A 95 -19.53 2.99 3.22
N GLU A 96 -19.40 3.91 2.26
CA GLU A 96 -18.62 3.70 1.05
C GLU A 96 -17.11 3.62 1.36
N LEU A 97 -16.58 4.50 2.21
CA LEU A 97 -15.19 4.49 2.65
C LEU A 97 -14.82 3.15 3.31
N ARG A 98 -15.74 2.56 4.10
CA ARG A 98 -15.54 1.24 4.73
C ARG A 98 -15.27 0.10 3.75
N LYS A 99 -15.72 0.21 2.48
CA LYS A 99 -15.39 -0.79 1.45
C LYS A 99 -13.90 -0.83 1.12
N HIS A 100 -13.21 0.31 1.25
CA HIS A 100 -11.76 0.42 1.05
C HIS A 100 -10.97 -0.07 2.26
N HIS A 101 -11.52 0.06 3.47
CA HIS A 101 -10.92 -0.51 4.67
C HIS A 101 -10.96 -2.04 4.70
N ALA A 102 -11.80 -2.70 3.88
CA ALA A 102 -11.68 -4.15 3.65
C ALA A 102 -10.35 -4.53 2.99
N PHE A 103 -9.78 -3.62 2.19
CA PHE A 103 -8.44 -3.70 1.62
C PHE A 103 -7.34 -3.35 2.63
N TRP A 104 -7.69 -3.05 3.89
CA TRP A 104 -6.74 -2.69 4.92
C TRP A 104 -7.18 -3.22 6.29
N HIS A 105 -6.77 -4.46 6.58
CA HIS A 105 -6.93 -5.03 7.91
C HIS A 105 -5.55 -5.25 8.56
N PRO A 106 -5.06 -4.29 9.38
CA PRO A 106 -3.83 -4.50 10.12
C PRO A 106 -4.07 -5.61 11.16
N ARG A 107 -3.31 -6.70 11.03
CA ARG A 107 -3.40 -7.89 11.90
C ARG A 107 -3.13 -7.57 13.37
N ARG A 108 -3.69 -8.39 14.27
CA ARG A 108 -3.46 -8.34 15.73
C ARG A 108 -1.98 -8.56 16.09
N GLU A 109 -1.26 -9.27 15.23
CA GLU A 109 0.17 -9.60 15.32
C GLU A 109 1.06 -8.36 15.04
N MET A 110 0.59 -7.40 14.23
CA MET A 110 1.20 -6.06 14.15
C MET A 110 1.02 -5.34 15.48
N ARG A 111 -0.15 -5.45 16.10
CA ARG A 111 -0.41 -4.87 17.42
C ARG A 111 0.34 -5.57 18.55
N SER A 112 0.80 -6.81 18.38
CA SER A 112 1.67 -7.49 19.35
C SER A 112 3.13 -7.17 19.07
N ALA A 113 3.59 -7.25 17.82
CA ALA A 113 4.94 -6.85 17.42
C ALA A 113 5.30 -5.42 17.83
N LEU A 114 4.40 -4.45 17.59
CA LEU A 114 4.59 -3.07 18.06
C LEU A 114 4.62 -2.96 19.59
N ARG A 115 3.93 -3.86 20.30
CA ARG A 115 3.89 -3.92 21.76
C ARG A 115 5.10 -4.65 22.36
N ASP A 116 5.64 -5.63 21.64
CA ASP A 116 6.84 -6.39 22.00
C ASP A 116 8.10 -5.56 21.72
N ILE A 117 8.12 -4.82 20.60
CA ILE A 117 9.10 -3.73 20.34
C ILE A 117 9.07 -2.72 21.48
N HIS A 118 7.87 -2.33 21.94
CA HIS A 118 7.72 -1.46 23.10
C HIS A 118 8.28 -2.10 24.38
N GLY A 119 8.14 -3.41 24.58
CA GLY A 119 8.72 -4.12 25.73
C GLY A 119 10.25 -4.18 25.71
N ASP A 120 10.85 -4.53 24.56
CA ASP A 120 12.29 -4.75 24.41
C ASP A 120 13.09 -3.45 24.23
N ALA A 121 12.46 -2.38 23.73
CA ALA A 121 13.07 -1.06 23.61
C ALA A 121 13.41 -0.41 24.96
N TYR A 122 12.87 -0.92 26.07
CA TYR A 122 13.24 -0.51 27.43
C TYR A 122 14.25 -1.43 28.10
N GLY A 123 14.71 -2.51 27.45
CA GLY A 123 15.75 -3.34 28.05
C GLY A 123 15.99 -4.74 27.49
N SER A 124 16.18 -4.91 26.18
CA SER A 124 17.26 -5.78 25.64
C SER A 124 17.27 -5.76 24.11
N ARG A 125 18.45 -5.55 23.53
CA ARG A 125 18.65 -5.60 22.07
C ARG A 125 18.68 -7.07 21.62
N ASP A 126 17.58 -7.61 21.11
CA ASP A 126 17.61 -8.87 20.36
C ASP A 126 17.52 -8.60 18.85
N GLU A 127 18.37 -9.28 18.06
CA GLU A 127 18.44 -9.14 16.60
C GLU A 127 17.15 -9.60 15.90
N ARG A 128 16.27 -10.31 16.62
CA ARG A 128 14.96 -10.78 16.15
C ARG A 128 13.96 -9.65 15.87
N THR A 129 14.05 -8.52 16.57
CA THR A 129 13.05 -7.44 16.53
C THR A 129 12.96 -6.75 15.16
N HIS A 130 14.06 -6.70 14.40
CA HIS A 130 14.07 -6.11 13.05
C HIS A 130 13.44 -7.02 11.97
N SER A 131 13.44 -8.35 12.16
CA SER A 131 12.77 -9.29 11.24
C SER A 131 11.24 -9.31 11.41
N VAL A 132 10.75 -8.88 12.57
CA VAL A 132 9.31 -8.82 12.87
C VAL A 132 8.64 -7.67 12.10
N LEU A 133 9.25 -6.49 12.01
CA LEU A 133 8.75 -5.37 11.20
C LEU A 133 8.61 -5.73 9.71
N PHE A 134 9.53 -6.56 9.20
CA PHE A 134 9.52 -7.04 7.81
C PHE A 134 8.41 -8.06 7.54
N THR A 135 8.16 -8.98 8.47
CA THR A 135 7.20 -10.09 8.26
C THR A 135 5.75 -9.67 8.52
N VAL A 136 5.56 -8.72 9.45
CA VAL A 136 4.25 -8.39 9.99
C VAL A 136 3.52 -7.33 9.15
N THR A 137 4.20 -6.67 8.22
CA THR A 137 3.67 -5.44 7.64
C THR A 137 2.43 -5.65 6.77
N LEU A 138 2.34 -6.64 5.88
CA LEU A 138 1.16 -6.77 5.01
C LEU A 138 0.96 -8.20 4.50
N ARG A 139 0.56 -9.12 5.38
CA ARG A 139 0.31 -10.49 4.90
C ARG A 139 -1.08 -10.72 4.35
N ASP A 140 -2.17 -10.06 4.75
CA ASP A 140 -3.51 -10.44 4.26
C ASP A 140 -4.29 -9.29 3.64
N LEU A 141 -4.58 -9.43 2.34
CA LEU A 141 -5.59 -8.67 1.62
C LEU A 141 -6.59 -9.66 1.04
N ASP A 142 -7.53 -10.15 1.85
CA ASP A 142 -8.67 -10.90 1.31
C ASP A 142 -9.80 -9.91 1.04
N CYS A 143 -10.05 -9.66 -0.25
CA CYS A 143 -11.00 -8.66 -0.69
C CYS A 143 -12.04 -9.32 -1.59
N GLY A 144 -13.32 -9.10 -1.29
CA GLY A 144 -14.43 -9.50 -2.16
C GLY A 144 -14.52 -8.70 -3.48
N THR A 145 -13.59 -7.77 -3.69
CA THR A 145 -13.49 -6.85 -4.84
C THR A 145 -12.11 -6.98 -5.48
N GLY A 146 -12.05 -7.03 -6.82
CA GLY A 146 -10.79 -7.13 -7.55
C GLY A 146 -9.90 -5.91 -7.36
N VAL A 147 -8.58 -6.09 -7.43
CA VAL A 147 -7.62 -4.96 -7.37
C VAL A 147 -7.82 -3.99 -8.52
N ASP A 148 -8.28 -4.47 -9.67
CA ASP A 148 -8.61 -3.69 -10.85
C ASP A 148 -9.83 -2.78 -10.64
N GLU A 149 -10.70 -3.14 -9.70
CA GLU A 149 -11.82 -2.31 -9.26
C GLU A 149 -11.37 -1.20 -8.29
N MET A 150 -10.16 -1.28 -7.71
CA MET A 150 -9.67 -0.30 -6.74
C MET A 150 -9.14 0.97 -7.43
N PRO A 151 -9.55 2.17 -6.96
CA PRO A 151 -8.99 3.41 -7.46
C PRO A 151 -7.56 3.63 -6.91
N ALA A 152 -6.72 4.39 -7.63
CA ALA A 152 -5.35 4.65 -7.20
C ALA A 152 -5.21 5.20 -5.77
N PRO A 153 -6.05 6.14 -5.29
CA PRO A 153 -5.96 6.63 -3.91
C PRO A 153 -6.04 5.53 -2.85
N THR A 154 -6.82 4.48 -3.09
CA THR A 154 -6.94 3.33 -2.18
C THR A 154 -5.64 2.53 -2.14
N LEU A 155 -5.11 2.19 -3.32
CA LEU A 155 -3.89 1.41 -3.45
C LEU A 155 -2.65 2.21 -3.00
N ALA A 156 -2.66 3.53 -3.15
CA ALA A 156 -1.57 4.41 -2.75
C ALA A 156 -1.27 4.32 -1.25
N LEU A 157 -2.30 4.33 -0.39
CA LEU A 157 -2.13 4.14 1.05
C LEU A 157 -1.47 2.77 1.36
N ALA A 158 -2.00 1.70 0.78
CA ALA A 158 -1.47 0.35 0.99
C ALA A 158 -0.03 0.23 0.49
N ASN A 159 0.28 0.76 -0.69
CA ASN A 159 1.61 0.72 -1.30
C ASN A 159 2.62 1.60 -0.55
N ALA A 160 2.21 2.73 0.04
CA ALA A 160 3.07 3.50 0.95
C ALA A 160 3.46 2.67 2.18
N LEU A 161 2.48 1.99 2.79
CA LEU A 161 2.73 1.10 3.92
C LEU A 161 3.66 -0.07 3.54
N SER A 162 3.43 -0.71 2.38
CA SER A 162 4.34 -1.73 1.82
C SER A 162 5.76 -1.22 1.65
N LEU A 163 5.92 -0.04 1.03
CA LEU A 163 7.23 0.57 0.78
C LEU A 163 7.95 0.84 2.10
N PHE A 164 7.29 1.43 3.08
CA PHE A 164 7.92 1.73 4.37
C PHE A 164 8.23 0.47 5.18
N GLY A 165 7.39 -0.56 5.07
CA GLY A 165 7.56 -1.84 5.74
C GLY A 165 8.67 -2.74 5.19
N LEU A 166 8.89 -2.71 3.88
CA LEU A 166 9.84 -3.60 3.20
C LEU A 166 11.26 -3.04 3.13
N HIS A 167 11.47 -1.77 3.50
CA HIS A 167 12.76 -1.08 3.37
C HIS A 167 13.24 -0.55 4.71
N GLN A 168 14.31 -1.13 5.25
CA GLN A 168 14.89 -0.73 6.54
C GLN A 168 15.22 0.77 6.62
N ARG A 169 15.65 1.38 5.51
CA ARG A 169 15.94 2.83 5.43
C ARG A 169 14.71 3.73 5.61
N LEU A 170 13.50 3.16 5.57
CA LEU A 170 12.23 3.90 5.64
C LEU A 170 11.44 3.58 6.93
N VAL A 171 12.06 2.93 7.92
CA VAL A 171 11.41 2.62 9.20
C VAL A 171 10.91 3.86 9.93
N GLY A 172 11.63 5.00 9.85
CA GLY A 172 11.14 6.27 10.41
C GLY A 172 9.82 6.73 9.76
N ALA A 173 9.70 6.55 8.44
CA ALA A 173 8.45 6.83 7.73
C ALA A 173 7.34 5.83 8.07
N LEU A 174 7.66 4.55 8.31
CA LEU A 174 6.68 3.60 8.81
C LEU A 174 6.10 4.05 10.16
N VAL A 175 6.96 4.47 11.09
CA VAL A 175 6.56 4.99 12.41
C VAL A 175 5.62 6.20 12.26
N GLY A 176 6.03 7.19 11.46
CA GLY A 176 5.21 8.38 11.22
C GLY A 176 3.87 8.05 10.58
N PHE A 177 3.85 7.13 9.60
CA PHE A 177 2.63 6.69 8.94
C PHE A 177 1.66 6.07 9.95
N LEU A 178 2.12 5.11 10.76
CA LEU A 178 1.28 4.45 11.78
C LEU A 178 0.77 5.42 12.85
N THR A 179 1.54 6.43 13.22
CA THR A 179 1.10 7.52 14.11
C THR A 179 -0.11 8.27 13.55
N ALA A 180 -0.07 8.58 12.26
CA ALA A 180 -1.14 9.29 11.59
C ALA A 180 -2.41 8.44 11.45
N VAL A 181 -2.26 7.13 11.17
CA VAL A 181 -3.40 6.19 11.12
C VAL A 181 -4.20 6.22 12.40
N ASP A 182 -3.51 6.22 13.54
CA ASP A 182 -4.13 6.32 14.84
C ASP A 182 -4.96 7.61 15.01
N THR A 183 -4.34 8.73 14.63
CA THR A 183 -4.94 10.07 14.73
C THR A 183 -6.20 10.18 13.87
N ILE A 184 -6.21 9.53 12.71
CA ILE A 184 -7.32 9.55 11.74
C ILE A 184 -8.42 8.55 12.13
N GLY A 185 -8.07 7.40 12.73
CA GLY A 185 -8.96 6.26 12.97
C GLY A 185 -9.60 6.16 14.36
N GLY A 186 -9.11 6.90 15.36
CA GLY A 186 -9.74 6.99 16.69
C GLY A 186 -9.68 5.74 17.60
N ASP A 187 -8.80 4.76 17.32
CA ASP A 187 -8.63 3.51 18.10
C ASP A 187 -7.20 2.95 17.94
N PRO A 188 -6.64 2.19 18.91
CA PRO A 188 -5.88 2.55 20.10
C PRO A 188 -4.35 2.57 19.86
N PHE A 189 -3.87 3.02 18.70
CA PHE A 189 -2.44 3.14 18.42
C PHE A 189 -1.80 4.38 19.09
N ALA A 190 -2.61 5.22 19.76
CA ALA A 190 -2.27 6.51 20.40
C ALA A 190 -1.23 6.47 21.50
N GLN A 191 -0.77 5.27 21.87
CA GLN A 191 0.10 5.06 23.02
C GLN A 191 1.43 4.39 22.64
N LEU A 192 1.74 4.25 21.34
CA LEU A 192 2.74 3.28 20.88
C LEU A 192 4.13 3.81 20.51
N LEU A 193 4.49 5.07 20.77
CA LEU A 193 5.73 5.61 20.17
C LEU A 193 6.69 6.32 21.15
N PRO A 194 7.84 5.68 21.41
CA PRO A 194 9.10 6.41 21.44
C PRO A 194 10.22 5.61 20.75
N VAL A 195 10.39 5.82 19.44
CA VAL A 195 11.62 5.44 18.70
C VAL A 195 12.36 6.73 18.35
N GLN A 196 13.69 6.77 18.58
CA GLN A 196 14.54 7.84 18.06
C GLN A 196 14.74 7.65 16.56
N CYS A 197 13.77 8.12 15.77
CA CYS A 197 13.88 8.23 14.32
C CYS A 197 14.29 9.66 13.94
N PRO A 198 15.00 9.86 12.81
CA PRO A 198 15.20 11.20 12.26
C PRO A 198 13.84 11.90 12.12
N PRO A 199 13.67 13.12 12.66
CA PRO A 199 12.38 13.80 12.64
C PRO A 199 11.79 13.98 11.23
N ASP A 200 12.64 14.09 10.22
CA ASP A 200 12.21 14.23 8.83
C ASP A 200 11.62 12.94 8.23
N ASP A 201 12.13 11.77 8.62
CA ASP A 201 11.58 10.49 8.16
C ASP A 201 10.22 10.24 8.81
N VAL A 202 10.07 10.56 10.11
CA VAL A 202 8.77 10.49 10.80
C VAL A 202 7.77 11.45 10.15
N ARG A 203 8.19 12.69 9.87
CA ARG A 203 7.35 13.68 9.17
C ARG A 203 6.92 13.19 7.79
N LEU A 204 7.81 12.56 7.02
CA LEU A 204 7.48 11.98 5.71
C LEU A 204 6.34 10.97 5.82
N GLY A 205 6.46 10.02 6.75
CA GLY A 205 5.43 9.00 7.00
C GLY A 205 4.08 9.59 7.39
N PHE A 206 4.11 10.51 8.35
CA PHE A 206 2.93 11.18 8.87
C PHE A 206 2.21 11.98 7.76
N THR A 207 2.97 12.81 7.03
CA THR A 207 2.49 13.62 5.91
C THR A 207 1.88 12.71 4.83
N ALA A 208 2.58 11.63 4.47
CA ALA A 208 2.10 10.70 3.45
C ALA A 208 0.77 10.06 3.85
N CYS A 209 0.62 9.61 5.10
CA CYS A 209 -0.63 9.04 5.57
C CYS A 209 -1.78 10.05 5.52
N HIS A 210 -1.59 11.25 6.08
CA HIS A 210 -2.64 12.28 6.11
C HIS A 210 -3.06 12.70 4.71
N GLU A 211 -2.09 13.00 3.85
CA GLU A 211 -2.35 13.50 2.50
C GLU A 211 -3.00 12.43 1.62
N LEU A 212 -2.52 11.19 1.65
CA LEU A 212 -3.12 10.09 0.87
C LEU A 212 -4.51 9.72 1.39
N HIS A 213 -4.71 9.74 2.71
CA HIS A 213 -6.04 9.50 3.30
C HIS A 213 -7.02 10.60 2.93
N ALA A 214 -6.62 11.87 3.01
CA ALA A 214 -7.46 12.99 2.60
C ALA A 214 -7.89 12.87 1.13
N ARG A 215 -6.98 12.44 0.24
CA ARG A 215 -7.30 12.21 -1.19
C ARG A 215 -8.26 11.04 -1.39
N LEU A 216 -8.13 9.96 -0.62
CA LEU A 216 -9.09 8.86 -0.65
C LEU A 216 -10.48 9.34 -0.20
N VAL A 217 -10.55 10.09 0.90
CA VAL A 217 -11.82 10.65 1.41
C VAL A 217 -12.46 11.58 0.37
N GLN A 218 -11.67 12.44 -0.28
CA GLN A 218 -12.16 13.30 -1.37
C GLN A 218 -12.68 12.50 -2.56
N HIS A 219 -11.98 11.45 -2.97
CA HIS A 219 -12.43 10.56 -4.04
C HIS A 219 -13.76 9.90 -3.70
N VAL A 220 -13.91 9.38 -2.47
CA VAL A 220 -15.16 8.78 -1.99
C VAL A 220 -16.29 9.81 -1.96
N HIS A 221 -16.03 11.00 -1.40
CA HIS A 221 -17.01 12.07 -1.35
C HIS A 221 -17.49 12.46 -2.75
N ALA A 222 -16.57 12.74 -3.68
CA ALA A 222 -16.90 13.10 -5.05
C ALA A 222 -17.68 12.01 -5.80
N ALA A 223 -17.37 10.73 -5.54
CA ALA A 223 -18.11 9.62 -6.10
C ALA A 223 -19.57 9.60 -5.58
N CYS A 224 -19.76 9.71 -4.27
CA CYS A 224 -21.07 9.75 -3.62
C CYS A 224 -21.92 10.94 -4.09
N GLU A 225 -21.34 12.14 -4.17
CA GLU A 225 -22.03 13.35 -4.69
C GLU A 225 -22.52 13.15 -6.12
N SER A 226 -21.82 12.35 -6.91
CA SER A 226 -22.23 11.98 -8.28
C SER A 226 -23.19 10.78 -8.34
N GLY A 227 -23.65 10.25 -7.21
CA GLY A 227 -24.54 9.09 -7.12
C GLY A 227 -23.89 7.77 -7.56
N ARG A 228 -22.55 7.68 -7.52
CA ARG A 228 -21.78 6.51 -7.98
C ARG A 228 -21.01 5.84 -6.84
N SER A 229 -20.65 4.58 -7.03
CA SER A 229 -19.64 3.95 -6.18
C SER A 229 -18.27 4.58 -6.44
N SER A 230 -17.48 4.67 -5.37
CA SER A 230 -16.07 5.03 -5.37
C SER A 230 -15.17 3.94 -5.97
N LEU A 231 -15.66 2.69 -6.03
CA LEU A 231 -15.02 1.63 -6.78
C LEU A 231 -15.20 1.87 -8.28
N ARG A 232 -14.23 1.39 -9.07
CA ARG A 232 -14.36 1.47 -10.52
C ARG A 232 -15.49 0.56 -10.99
N GLY A 233 -16.20 1.02 -12.02
CA GLY A 233 -17.05 0.14 -12.82
C GLY A 233 -16.18 -0.90 -13.53
N ARG A 234 -16.65 -2.15 -13.61
CA ARG A 234 -15.98 -3.24 -14.31
C ARG A 234 -15.80 -2.90 -15.79
N TRP A 235 -14.65 -2.35 -16.14
CA TRP A 235 -14.23 -2.17 -17.53
C TRP A 235 -12.77 -2.55 -17.64
N LEU A 236 -12.53 -3.87 -17.76
CA LEU A 236 -11.60 -4.51 -18.70
C LEU A 236 -11.59 -6.04 -18.43
N LEU A 237 -12.19 -6.79 -19.36
CA LEU A 237 -12.18 -8.25 -19.54
C LEU A 237 -13.11 -9.09 -18.64
N PRO A 238 -14.06 -9.85 -19.22
CA PRO A 238 -14.91 -10.80 -18.49
C PRO A 238 -14.15 -11.94 -17.76
N HIS A 239 -12.83 -12.07 -17.91
CA HIS A 239 -12.06 -13.26 -17.51
C HIS A 239 -10.78 -12.96 -16.70
N ALA A 240 -10.60 -11.74 -16.18
CA ALA A 240 -9.42 -11.38 -15.38
C ALA A 240 -9.77 -11.25 -13.90
N ARG A 241 -10.38 -12.29 -13.30
CA ARG A 241 -10.30 -12.40 -11.84
C ARG A 241 -8.87 -12.75 -11.51
N VAL A 242 -8.14 -11.79 -10.96
CA VAL A 242 -6.95 -12.08 -10.19
C VAL A 242 -7.46 -12.69 -8.89
N ASN A 243 -7.64 -14.02 -8.89
CA ASN A 243 -8.10 -14.73 -7.70
C ASN A 243 -7.10 -14.49 -6.59
N VAL A 244 -7.59 -13.88 -5.52
CA VAL A 244 -6.88 -13.83 -4.26
C VAL A 244 -7.31 -15.09 -3.54
N GLY A 245 -6.47 -16.13 -3.61
CA GLY A 245 -6.72 -17.37 -2.90
C GLY A 245 -6.93 -17.11 -1.41
N CYS A 246 -7.92 -17.83 -0.85
CA CYS A 246 -8.35 -17.84 0.55
C CYS A 246 -7.23 -18.21 1.53
#